data_AF-A0A7Y3HZH0-F1
#
_entry.id   AF-A0A7Y3HZH0-F1
#
_cell.length_a   1.000
_cell.length_b   1.000
_cell.length_c   1.000
_cell.angle_alpha   90.00
_cell.angle_beta   90.00
_cell.angle_gamma   90.00
#
_symmetry.space_group_name_H-M   'P 1'
#
loop_
_entity.id
_entity.type
_entity.pdbx_description
1 polymer ?
#
loop_
_entity_poly.entity_id
_entity_poly.type
_entity_poly.pdbx_seq_one_letter_code
_entity_poly.pdbx_strand_id
1 'polypeptide(L)'
;MVKILKYSCYDLLRSRWSYVYFAFYLLLGIVLLFLNNDLSKAVITLMNVIIVLVPLIGTIFGVMYYYNSKEFTELLLAQPIKRSSIFLGQY
;
A
#
# COMPACT_ATOMS: atom_id res chain seq x y z
N MET A 1 -7.55 -20.00 -3.79
CA MET A 1 -6.50 -19.17 -4.43
C MET A 1 -7.06 -17.82 -4.87
N VAL A 2 -7.68 -17.67 -6.05
CA VAL A 2 -8.15 -16.37 -6.59
C VAL A 2 -9.13 -15.62 -5.68
N LYS A 3 -9.99 -16.33 -4.94
CA LYS A 3 -10.92 -15.69 -3.99
C LYS A 3 -10.18 -14.99 -2.84
N ILE A 4 -9.13 -15.62 -2.29
CA ILE A 4 -8.35 -15.05 -1.18
C ILE A 4 -7.62 -13.78 -1.67
N LEU A 5 -6.97 -13.87 -2.83
CA LEU A 5 -6.28 -12.74 -3.45
C LEU A 5 -7.24 -11.60 -3.80
N LYS A 6 -8.46 -11.91 -4.28
CA LYS A 6 -9.52 -10.93 -4.51
C LYS A 6 -9.96 -10.23 -3.22
N TYR A 7 -10.10 -10.96 -2.12
CA TYR A 7 -10.47 -10.38 -0.83
C TYR A 7 -9.33 -9.53 -0.25
N SER A 8 -8.08 -9.96 -0.37
CA SER A 8 -6.90 -9.17 0.02
C SER A 8 -6.78 -7.87 -0.77
N CYS A 9 -6.94 -7.89 -2.10
CA CYS A 9 -6.96 -6.66 -2.91
C CYS A 9 -8.16 -5.76 -2.57
N TYR A 10 -9.32 -6.35 -2.27
CA TYR A 10 -10.50 -5.57 -1.87
C TYR A 10 -10.31 -4.89 -0.52
N ASP A 11 -9.63 -5.55 0.42
CA ASP A 11 -9.31 -4.98 1.73
C ASP A 11 -8.31 -3.82 1.62
N LEU A 12 -7.28 -3.97 0.77
CA LEU A 12 -6.35 -2.90 0.40
C LEU A 12 -7.06 -1.69 -0.23
N LEU A 13 -7.96 -1.93 -1.19
CA LEU A 13 -8.73 -0.87 -1.84
C LEU A 13 -9.75 -0.21 -0.90
N ARG A 14 -10.27 -0.93 0.10
CA ARG A 14 -11.17 -0.37 1.12
C ARG A 14 -10.43 0.48 2.15
N SER A 15 -9.11 0.34 2.25
CA SER A 15 -8.30 1.12 3.18
C SER A 15 -8.34 2.61 2.85
N ARG A 16 -9.00 3.39 3.71
CA ARG A 16 -9.05 4.87 3.60
C ARG A 16 -7.67 5.50 3.55
N TRP A 17 -6.66 4.86 4.16
CA TRP A 17 -5.27 5.32 4.15
C TRP A 17 -4.64 5.28 2.75
N SER A 18 -5.04 4.33 1.89
CA SER A 18 -4.54 4.26 0.51
C SER A 18 -4.98 5.49 -0.29
N TYR A 19 -6.25 5.90 -0.16
CA TYR A 19 -6.77 7.10 -0.81
C TYR A 19 -6.14 8.40 -0.30
N VAL A 20 -5.92 8.50 1.02
CA VAL A 20 -5.23 9.65 1.62
C VAL A 20 -3.80 9.78 1.09
N TYR A 21 -3.09 8.66 0.99
CA TYR A 21 -1.74 8.62 0.45
C TYR A 21 -1.66 9.05 -1.01
N PHE A 22 -2.61 8.58 -1.84
CA PHE A 22 -2.72 9.01 -3.23
C PHE A 22 -3.01 10.52 -3.34
N ALA A 23 -3.99 11.01 -2.59
CA ALA A 23 -4.36 12.43 -2.60
C ALA A 23 -3.21 13.33 -2.11
N PHE A 24 -2.46 12.88 -1.10
CA PHE A 24 -1.29 13.60 -0.58
C PHE A 24 -0.23 13.82 -1.66
N TYR A 25 0.17 12.77 -2.39
CA TYR A 25 1.14 12.91 -3.47
C TYR A 25 0.62 13.70 -4.66
N LEU A 26 -0.66 13.57 -4.98
CA LEU A 26 -1.29 14.32 -6.06
C LEU A 26 -1.27 15.83 -5.76
N LEU A 27 -1.67 16.23 -4.54
CA LEU A 27 -1.61 17.62 -4.09
C LEU A 27 -0.17 18.13 -4.03
N LEU A 28 0.77 17.35 -3.50
CA LEU A 28 2.19 17.71 -3.46
C LEU A 28 2.75 17.97 -4.86
N GLY A 29 2.42 17.11 -5.82
CA GLY A 29 2.81 17.28 -7.22
C GLY A 29 2.24 18.56 -7.83
N ILE A 30 0.95 18.82 -7.61
CA ILE A 30 0.29 20.04 -8.10
C ILE A 30 0.94 21.29 -7.50
N VAL A 31 1.11 21.34 -6.17
CA VAL A 31 1.71 22.48 -5.47
C VAL A 31 3.13 22.75 -5.97
N LEU A 32 3.96 21.71 -6.11
CA LEU A 32 5.34 21.86 -6.58
C LEU A 32 5.45 22.32 -8.03
N LEU A 33 4.52 21.88 -8.89
CA LEU A 33 4.45 22.33 -10.28
C LEU A 33 4.00 23.79 -10.40
N PHE A 34 3.07 24.25 -9.55
CA PHE A 34 2.63 25.65 -9.56
C PHE A 34 3.62 26.62 -8.87
N LEU A 35 4.41 26.15 -7.91
CA LEU A 35 5.36 26.99 -7.17
C LEU A 35 6.70 27.19 -7.90
N ASN A 36 7.08 26.28 -8.80
CA ASN A 36 8.35 26.33 -9.53
C ASN A 36 8.16 26.80 -10.97
N ASN A 37 8.98 27.76 -11.41
CA ASN A 37 9.01 28.22 -12.80
C ASN A 37 9.67 27.20 -13.76
N ASP A 38 10.61 26.39 -13.26
CA ASP A 38 11.32 25.38 -14.04
C ASP A 38 10.77 23.98 -13.77
N LEU A 39 10.21 23.35 -14.80
CA LEU A 39 9.69 21.97 -14.74
C LEU A 39 10.75 20.98 -14.22
N SER A 40 11.99 21.11 -14.66
CA SER A 40 13.09 20.21 -14.24
C SER A 40 13.36 20.29 -12.74
N LYS A 41 13.34 21.49 -12.13
CA LYS A 41 13.56 21.66 -10.69
C LYS A 41 12.38 21.12 -9.87
N ALA A 42 11.15 21.31 -10.35
CA ALA A 42 9.95 20.74 -9.74
C ALA A 42 9.99 19.20 -9.69
N VAL A 43 10.42 18.56 -10.79
CA VAL A 43 10.53 17.09 -10.85
C VAL A 43 11.64 16.58 -9.93
N ILE A 44 12.81 17.23 -9.91
CA ILE A 44 13.93 16.81 -9.04
C ILE A 44 13.56 16.90 -7.56
N THR A 45 12.90 17.98 -7.15
CA THR A 45 12.43 18.16 -5.77
C THR A 45 11.38 17.11 -5.40
N LEU A 46 10.43 16.83 -6.29
CA LEU A 46 9.45 15.76 -6.10
C LEU A 46 10.11 14.39 -5.95
N MET A 47 11.11 14.05 -6.79
CA MET A 47 11.81 12.77 -6.69
C MET A 47 12.53 12.61 -5.34
N ASN A 48 13.18 13.66 -4.84
CA ASN A 48 13.82 13.61 -3.52
C ASN A 48 12.82 13.33 -2.39
N VAL A 49 11.65 13.97 -2.44
CA VAL A 49 10.58 13.76 -1.47
C VAL A 49 10.04 12.32 -1.54
N ILE A 50 9.85 11.78 -2.74
CA ILE A 50 9.42 10.39 -2.98
C ILE A 50 10.43 9.39 -2.42
N ILE A 51 11.73 9.59 -2.70
CA ILE A 51 12.80 8.68 -2.24
C ILE A 51 12.82 8.55 -0.72
N VAL A 52 12.52 9.62 0.02
CA VAL A 52 12.49 9.58 1.49
C VAL A 52 11.16 9.04 2.01
N LEU A 53 10.02 9.55 1.52
CA LEU A 53 8.70 9.23 2.10
C LEU A 53 8.17 7.85 1.71
N VAL A 54 8.41 7.39 0.48
CA VAL A 54 7.85 6.11 0.01
C VAL A 54 8.37 4.92 0.81
N PRO A 55 9.68 4.78 1.11
CA PRO A 55 10.18 3.66 1.92
C PRO A 55 9.61 3.66 3.33
N LEU A 56 9.52 4.83 3.96
CA LEU A 56 8.95 5.01 5.30
C LEU A 56 7.49 4.56 5.36
N ILE A 57 6.70 4.90 4.35
CA ILE A 57 5.29 4.52 4.31
C ILE A 57 5.14 3.06 3.90
N GLY A 58 6.03 2.57 3.02
CA GLY A 58 6.08 1.16 2.63
C GLY A 58 6.35 0.21 3.80
N THR A 59 7.26 0.55 4.72
CA THR A 59 7.50 -0.27 5.91
C THR A 59 6.30 -0.28 6.85
N ILE A 60 5.66 0.87 7.07
CA ILE A 60 4.44 0.97 7.90
C ILE A 60 3.31 0.15 7.29
N PHE A 61 3.04 0.30 5.99
CA PHE A 61 2.00 -0.48 5.31
C PHE A 61 2.31 -1.98 5.32
N GLY A 62 3.56 -2.38 5.09
CA GLY A 62 3.98 -3.77 5.14
C GLY A 62 3.75 -4.39 6.52
N VAL A 63 4.14 -3.68 7.59
CA VAL A 63 3.92 -4.11 8.98
C VAL A 63 2.43 -4.17 9.30
N MET A 64 1.67 -3.12 8.96
CA MET A 64 0.23 -3.06 9.20
C MET A 64 -0.50 -4.21 8.52
N TYR A 65 -0.19 -4.49 7.26
CA TYR A 65 -0.80 -5.59 6.52
C TYR A 65 -0.43 -6.95 7.12
N TYR A 66 0.83 -7.14 7.51
CA TYR A 66 1.28 -8.36 8.17
C TYR A 66 0.49 -8.63 9.46
N TYR A 67 0.37 -7.63 10.35
CA TYR A 67 -0.35 -7.78 11.62
C TYR A 67 -1.87 -7.99 11.43
N ASN A 68 -2.51 -7.22 10.55
CA ASN A 68 -3.95 -7.38 10.27
C ASN A 68 -4.27 -8.73 9.62
N SER A 69 -3.36 -9.26 8.80
CA SER A 69 -3.59 -10.52 8.09
C SER A 69 -3.47 -11.76 9.00
N LYS A 70 -2.89 -11.62 10.20
CA LYS A 70 -2.64 -12.73 11.13
C LYS A 70 -3.94 -13.35 11.66
N GLU A 71 -4.88 -12.53 12.13
CA GLU A 71 -6.18 -13.01 12.63
C GLU A 71 -7.00 -13.71 11.53
N PHE A 72 -6.88 -13.21 10.30
CA PHE A 72 -7.51 -13.84 9.13
C PHE A 72 -6.89 -15.20 8.80
N THR A 73 -5.57 -15.35 8.89
CA THR A 73 -4.90 -16.64 8.71
C THR A 73 -5.30 -17.65 9.79
N GLU A 74 -5.41 -17.22 11.04
CA GLU A 74 -5.85 -18.07 12.16
C GLU A 74 -7.27 -18.60 11.93
N LEU A 75 -8.19 -17.74 11.45
CA LEU A 75 -9.55 -18.15 11.07
C LEU A 75 -9.58 -19.12 9.88
N LEU A 76 -8.73 -18.92 8.87
CA LEU A 76 -8.64 -19.82 7.71
C LEU A 76 -8.09 -21.21 8.07
N LEU A 77 -7.23 -21.30 9.08
CA LEU A 77 -6.66 -22.56 9.56
C LEU A 77 -7.67 -23.39 10.37
N ALA A 78 -8.68 -22.76 10.97
CA ALA A 78 -9.79 -23.46 11.63
C ALA A 78 -10.77 -24.11 10.63
N GLN A 79 -10.74 -23.67 9.37
CA GLN A 79 -11.53 -24.26 8.29
C GLN A 79 -10.78 -25.45 7.65
N PRO A 80 -11.49 -26.45 7.10
CA PRO A 80 -10.87 -27.64 6.49
C PRO A 80 -10.27 -27.30 5.12
N ILE A 81 -9.23 -26.46 5.11
CA ILE A 81 -8.52 -25.97 3.92
C ILE A 81 -7.10 -26.54 3.94
N LYS A 82 -6.62 -26.99 2.77
CA LYS A 82 -5.24 -27.49 2.62
C LYS A 82 -4.24 -26.36 2.89
N ARG A 83 -3.26 -26.61 3.78
CA ARG A 83 -2.27 -25.60 4.21
C ARG A 83 -1.46 -24.98 3.05
N SER A 84 -1.21 -25.75 1.98
CA SER A 84 -0.53 -25.24 0.77
C SER A 84 -1.31 -24.14 0.05
N SER A 85 -2.65 -24.14 0.17
CA SER A 85 -3.50 -23.11 -0.44
C SER A 85 -3.61 -21.82 0.36
N ILE A 86 -3.26 -21.88 1.65
CA ILE A 86 -3.17 -20.70 2.53
C ILE A 86 -1.83 -20.00 2.30
N PHE A 87 -0.74 -20.76 2.22
CA PHE A 87 0.60 -20.20 1.99
C PHE A 87 0.71 -19.46 0.65
N LEU A 88 0.25 -20.09 -0.45
CA LEU A 88 0.21 -19.47 -1.79
C LEU A 88 -0.83 -18.34 -1.94
N GLY A 89 -1.75 -18.21 -0.98
CA GLY A 89 -2.77 -17.17 -1.00
C GLY A 89 -2.35 -15.89 -0.27
N GLN A 90 -1.33 -15.97 0.60
CA GLN A 90 -0.95 -14.91 1.53
C GLN A 90 0.44 -14.33 1.27
N TYR A 91 1.34 -15.12 0.65
CA TYR A 91 2.68 -14.73 0.22
C TYR A 91 2.79 -14.80 -1.30
#